data_AF-A0A0M8YGW5-F1
#
_entry.id   AF-A0A0M8YGW5-F1
#
_cell.length_a   1.000
_cell.length_b   1.000
_cell.length_c   1.000
_cell.angle_alpha   90.00
_cell.angle_beta   90.00
_cell.angle_gamma   90.00
#
_symmetry.space_group_name_H-M   'P 1'
#
loop_
_entity.id
_entity.type
_entity.pdbx_description
1 polymer ?
#
loop_
_entity_poly.entity_id
_entity_poly.type
_entity_poly.pdbx_seq_one_letter_code
_entity_poly.pdbx_strand_id
1 'polypeptide(L)'
;MTEPIAAQITGAIGLTGVKIELVYDPTEPYTVFMYIWNWYGKHWLEWVCERDLLAQALEADTDGTVTGELDMLITRVDDRTTKITKVTRGEWHERTEVVLGSARLTSFLKEAFALVPPGHERIELDVEQLLR
;
A
#
# COMPACT_ATOMS: atom_id res chain seq x y z
N MET A 1 3.69 16.41 16.93
CA MET A 1 3.06 15.74 15.77
C MET A 1 4.18 15.07 15.01
N THR A 2 4.02 13.80 14.66
CA THR A 2 5.02 13.04 13.91
C THR A 2 4.84 13.37 12.43
N GLU A 3 5.93 13.66 11.72
CA GLU A 3 5.86 14.04 10.30
C GLU A 3 5.59 12.82 9.40
N PRO A 4 4.89 12.99 8.27
CA PRO A 4 4.75 11.94 7.27
C PRO A 4 6.10 11.45 6.74
N ILE A 5 6.19 10.17 6.43
CA ILE A 5 7.36 9.58 5.77
C ILE A 5 7.00 9.16 4.35
N ALA A 6 7.99 9.27 3.46
CA ALA A 6 7.85 8.87 2.07
C ALA A 6 9.04 8.05 1.61
N ALA A 7 8.79 7.05 0.77
CA ALA A 7 9.83 6.24 0.14
C ALA A 7 9.56 6.10 -1.36
N GLN A 8 10.57 6.39 -2.18
CA GLN A 8 10.51 6.13 -3.60
C GLN A 8 10.99 4.71 -3.89
N ILE A 9 10.15 3.94 -4.58
CA ILE A 9 10.46 2.59 -5.03
C ILE A 9 10.19 2.47 -6.53
N THR A 10 10.73 1.43 -7.13
CA THR A 10 10.45 1.06 -8.53
C THR A 10 9.65 -0.23 -8.56
N GLY A 11 8.68 -0.29 -9.47
CA GLY A 11 7.91 -1.50 -9.75
C GLY A 11 7.69 -1.68 -11.24
N ALA A 12 6.76 -2.56 -11.59
CA ALA A 12 6.33 -2.78 -12.96
C ALA A 12 4.80 -2.94 -13.03
N ILE A 13 4.20 -2.38 -14.08
CA ILE A 13 2.85 -2.69 -14.54
C ILE A 13 2.99 -3.41 -15.88
N GLY A 14 2.61 -4.68 -15.92
CA GLY A 14 2.92 -5.56 -17.05
C GLY A 14 4.44 -5.61 -17.30
N LEU A 15 4.87 -5.22 -18.50
CA LEU A 15 6.30 -5.14 -18.88
C LEU A 15 6.90 -3.73 -18.73
N THR A 16 6.14 -2.77 -18.21
CA THR A 16 6.56 -1.36 -18.11
C THR A 16 7.03 -1.05 -16.69
N GLY A 17 8.28 -0.57 -16.55
CA GLY A 17 8.79 -0.06 -15.28
C GLY A 17 8.07 1.22 -14.85
N VAL A 18 7.68 1.30 -13.59
CA VAL A 18 6.97 2.46 -13.01
C VAL A 18 7.72 3.01 -11.79
N LYS A 19 7.66 4.34 -11.62
CA LYS A 19 8.06 4.99 -10.38
C LYS A 19 6.88 4.93 -9.41
N ILE A 20 7.15 4.57 -8.17
CA ILE A 20 6.15 4.50 -7.11
C ILE A 20 6.66 5.30 -5.91
N GLU A 21 5.78 6.06 -5.29
CA GLU A 21 6.04 6.77 -4.04
C GLU A 21 5.06 6.25 -2.99
N LEU A 22 5.62 5.64 -1.95
CA LEU A 22 4.89 5.21 -0.76
C LEU A 22 4.89 6.36 0.23
N VAL A 23 3.73 6.68 0.80
CA VAL A 23 3.58 7.72 1.82
C VAL A 23 2.78 7.17 2.98
N TYR A 24 3.28 7.41 4.19
CA TYR A 24 2.60 7.11 5.44
C TYR A 24 2.46 8.39 6.25
N ASP A 25 1.21 8.76 6.55
CA ASP A 25 0.88 9.89 7.40
C ASP A 25 0.38 9.36 8.77
N PRO A 26 1.07 9.66 9.88
CA PRO A 26 0.63 9.25 11.22
C PRO A 26 -0.76 9.76 11.63
N THR A 27 -1.30 10.78 10.96
CA THR A 27 -2.68 11.26 11.16
C THR A 27 -3.73 10.34 10.51
N GLU A 28 -3.31 9.52 9.54
CA GLU A 28 -4.09 8.43 8.94
C GLU A 28 -3.41 7.07 9.23
N PRO A 29 -3.37 6.64 10.50
CA PRO A 29 -2.41 5.64 10.98
C PRO A 29 -2.59 4.23 10.38
N TYR A 30 -3.74 3.94 9.79
CA TYR A 30 -4.05 2.68 9.12
C TYR A 30 -3.74 2.67 7.63
N THR A 31 -3.41 3.84 7.06
CA THR A 31 -3.34 4.05 5.61
C THR A 31 -1.89 4.13 5.12
N VAL A 32 -1.60 3.44 4.03
CA VAL A 32 -0.44 3.70 3.18
C VAL A 32 -0.95 4.18 1.82
N PHE A 33 -0.53 5.39 1.45
CA PHE A 33 -0.76 5.91 0.11
C PHE A 33 0.34 5.43 -0.81
N MET A 34 -0.03 4.91 -1.98
CA MET A 34 0.87 4.48 -3.02
C MET A 34 0.57 5.25 -4.29
N TYR A 35 1.44 6.21 -4.60
CA TYR A 35 1.38 6.99 -5.83
C TYR A 35 2.18 6.29 -6.92
N ILE A 36 1.53 5.93 -8.01
CA ILE A 36 2.15 5.21 -9.13
C ILE A 36 2.18 6.13 -10.36
N TRP A 37 3.37 6.38 -10.91
CA TRP A 37 3.51 7.26 -12.06
C TRP A 37 3.05 6.57 -13.35
N ASN A 38 1.95 7.06 -13.93
CA ASN A 38 1.43 6.60 -15.21
C ASN A 38 2.11 7.37 -16.35
N TRP A 39 3.03 6.70 -17.05
CA TRP A 39 3.77 7.29 -18.18
C TRP A 39 2.89 7.69 -19.37
N TYR A 40 1.79 6.95 -19.63
CA TYR A 40 0.90 7.23 -20.76
C TYR A 40 0.08 8.50 -20.51
N GLY A 41 -0.49 8.62 -19.31
CA GLY A 41 -1.31 9.76 -18.93
C GLY A 41 -0.54 10.92 -18.29
N LYS A 42 0.77 10.76 -18.04
CA LYS A 42 1.65 11.72 -17.36
C LYS A 42 1.06 12.27 -16.05
N HIS A 43 0.50 11.38 -15.24
CA HIS A 43 -0.09 11.71 -13.95
C HIS A 43 0.22 10.63 -12.92
N TRP A 44 0.04 10.96 -11.64
CA TRP A 44 0.07 10.00 -10.55
C TRP A 44 -1.28 9.33 -10.40
N LEU A 45 -1.28 7.99 -10.34
CA LEU A 45 -2.41 7.20 -9.87
C LEU A 45 -2.25 7.02 -8.36
N GLU A 46 -3.30 7.28 -7.59
CA GLU A 46 -3.30 7.09 -6.15
C GLU A 46 -3.99 5.77 -5.80
N TRP A 47 -3.26 4.89 -5.12
CA TRP A 47 -3.79 3.70 -4.48
C TRP A 47 -3.71 3.85 -2.97
N VAL A 48 -4.84 3.63 -2.31
CA VAL A 48 -4.92 3.61 -0.85
C VAL A 48 -4.93 2.15 -0.41
N CYS A 49 -3.99 1.79 0.45
CA CYS A 49 -3.82 0.44 0.98
C CYS A 49 -3.83 0.48 2.50
N GLU A 50 -4.39 -0.54 3.12
CA GLU A 50 -4.23 -0.73 4.57
C GLU A 50 -2.78 -1.13 4.87
N ARG A 51 -2.18 -0.43 5.83
CA ARG A 51 -0.80 -0.68 6.26
C ARG A 51 -0.63 -2.11 6.76
N ASP A 52 -1.60 -2.59 7.53
CA ASP A 52 -1.54 -3.91 8.17
C ASP A 52 -1.79 -5.03 7.14
N LEU A 53 -2.63 -4.78 6.12
CA LEU A 53 -2.81 -5.68 4.99
C LEU A 53 -1.50 -5.88 4.19
N LEU A 54 -0.75 -4.80 3.96
CA LEU A 54 0.58 -4.87 3.33
C LEU A 54 1.55 -5.71 4.16
N ALA A 55 1.55 -5.50 5.49
CA ALA A 55 2.40 -6.25 6.40
C ALA A 55 2.05 -7.75 6.40
N GLN A 56 0.76 -8.08 6.53
CA GLN A 56 0.27 -9.46 6.53
C GLN A 56 0.66 -10.20 5.25
N ALA A 57 0.56 -9.55 4.09
CA ALA A 57 0.95 -10.17 2.82
C ALA A 57 2.46 -10.43 2.71
N LEU A 58 3.30 -9.54 3.25
CA LEU A 58 4.76 -9.71 3.27
C LEU A 58 5.22 -10.80 4.24
N GLU A 59 4.49 -10.99 5.33
CA GLU A 59 4.75 -12.03 6.35
C GLU A 59 4.21 -13.41 5.96
N ALA A 60 3.50 -13.53 4.82
CA ALA A 60 3.00 -14.82 4.37
C ALA A 60 4.12 -15.85 4.19
N ASP A 61 3.95 -17.03 4.79
CA ASP A 61 4.97 -18.09 4.81
C ASP A 61 5.10 -18.87 3.49
N THR A 62 4.10 -18.78 2.62
CA THR A 62 4.01 -19.59 1.39
C THR A 62 3.88 -18.71 0.17
N ASP A 63 4.74 -18.94 -0.82
CA ASP A 63 4.68 -18.25 -2.12
C ASP A 63 3.35 -18.56 -2.83
N GLY A 64 2.78 -17.54 -3.46
CA GLY A 64 1.44 -17.59 -4.05
C GLY A 64 0.30 -17.30 -3.07
N THR A 65 0.58 -17.10 -1.77
CA THR A 65 -0.43 -16.64 -0.81
C THR A 65 -1.00 -15.29 -1.25
N VAL A 66 -2.33 -15.20 -1.29
CA VAL A 66 -3.08 -13.98 -1.58
C VAL A 66 -3.78 -13.52 -0.31
N THR A 67 -3.43 -12.32 0.14
CA THR A 67 -4.13 -11.59 1.20
C THR A 67 -4.92 -10.47 0.54
N GLY A 68 -6.11 -10.11 1.02
CA GLY A 68 -6.82 -9.00 0.40
C GLY A 68 -8.09 -8.60 1.13
N GLU A 69 -8.47 -7.35 0.90
CA GLU A 69 -9.69 -6.74 1.40
C GLU A 69 -10.28 -5.83 0.32
N LEU A 70 -11.62 -5.87 0.19
CA LEU A 70 -12.41 -5.08 -0.75
C LEU A 70 -11.92 -5.18 -2.21
N ASP A 71 -11.20 -4.17 -2.67
CA ASP A 71 -10.70 -4.01 -4.04
C ASP A 71 -9.18 -4.15 -4.15
N MET A 72 -8.50 -4.55 -3.07
CA MET A 72 -7.05 -4.75 -3.01
C MET A 72 -6.72 -6.19 -2.69
N LEU A 73 -5.97 -6.83 -3.60
CA LEU A 73 -5.39 -8.16 -3.39
C LEU A 73 -3.87 -8.03 -3.43
N ILE A 74 -3.18 -8.60 -2.46
CA ILE A 74 -1.72 -8.59 -2.35
C ILE A 74 -1.24 -10.03 -2.37
N THR A 75 -0.45 -10.38 -3.37
CA THR A 75 0.11 -11.71 -3.55
C THR A 75 1.59 -11.68 -3.21
N ARG A 76 2.02 -12.57 -2.31
CA ARG A 76 3.43 -12.92 -2.19
C ARG A 76 3.82 -13.73 -3.41
N VAL A 77 4.69 -13.21 -4.26
CA VAL A 77 5.18 -13.95 -5.43
C VAL A 77 6.34 -14.85 -5.02
N ASP A 78 7.30 -14.27 -4.29
CA ASP A 78 8.44 -14.95 -3.67
C ASP A 78 8.98 -14.10 -2.50
N ASP A 79 10.18 -14.43 -1.98
CA ASP A 79 10.83 -13.68 -0.89
C ASP A 79 11.26 -12.25 -1.25
N ARG A 80 11.35 -11.94 -2.54
CA ARG A 80 11.85 -10.67 -3.09
C ARG A 80 10.76 -9.87 -3.78
N THR A 81 9.64 -10.48 -4.12
CA THR A 81 8.65 -9.94 -5.04
C THR A 81 7.26 -9.99 -4.43
N THR A 82 6.60 -8.84 -4.43
CA THR A 82 5.20 -8.68 -4.03
C THR A 82 4.41 -8.14 -5.23
N LYS A 83 3.20 -8.67 -5.43
CA LYS A 83 2.26 -8.16 -6.43
C LYS A 83 1.05 -7.56 -5.72
N ILE A 84 0.74 -6.30 -6.01
CA ILE A 84 -0.48 -5.63 -5.56
C ILE A 84 -1.42 -5.52 -6.76
N THR A 85 -2.62 -6.05 -6.62
CA THR A 85 -3.67 -6.04 -7.63
C THR A 85 -4.84 -5.19 -7.12
N LYS A 86 -5.14 -4.10 -7.83
CA LYS A 86 -6.36 -3.31 -7.62
C LYS A 86 -7.46 -3.81 -8.55
N VAL A 87 -8.62 -4.11 -7.98
CA VAL A 87 -9.79 -4.68 -8.66
C VAL A 87 -10.90 -3.65 -8.72
N THR A 88 -11.19 -3.10 -9.89
CA THR A 88 -12.32 -2.18 -10.03
C THR A 88 -13.64 -2.94 -9.84
N ARG A 89 -14.46 -2.53 -8.86
CA ARG A 89 -15.75 -3.18 -8.58
C ARG A 89 -16.67 -3.08 -9.80
N GLY A 90 -17.22 -4.22 -10.23
CA GLY A 90 -18.14 -4.33 -11.37
C GLY A 90 -17.47 -4.79 -12.67
N GLU A 91 -16.14 -4.77 -12.73
CA GLU A 91 -15.38 -5.08 -13.94
C GLU A 91 -14.25 -6.05 -13.60
N TRP A 92 -14.55 -7.35 -13.59
CA TRP A 92 -13.56 -8.41 -13.38
C TRP A 92 -12.38 -8.36 -14.38
N HIS A 93 -12.55 -7.65 -15.49
CA HIS A 93 -11.56 -7.45 -16.55
C HIS A 93 -10.69 -6.19 -16.35
N GLU A 94 -11.05 -5.27 -15.45
CA GLU A 94 -10.24 -4.09 -15.14
C GLU A 94 -9.46 -4.32 -13.85
N ARG A 95 -8.37 -5.08 -13.99
CA ARG A 95 -7.39 -5.29 -12.93
C ARG A 95 -6.12 -4.57 -13.30
N THR A 96 -5.65 -3.72 -12.40
CA THR A 96 -4.31 -3.16 -12.53
C THR A 96 -3.41 -3.84 -11.52
N GLU A 97 -2.28 -4.36 -12.00
CA GLU A 97 -1.31 -5.06 -11.18
C GLU A 97 0.00 -4.29 -11.16
N VAL A 98 0.55 -4.11 -9.96
CA VAL A 98 1.88 -3.57 -9.74
C VAL A 98 2.72 -4.64 -9.06
N VAL A 99 3.86 -4.96 -9.66
CA VAL A 99 4.87 -5.84 -9.08
C VAL A 99 6.03 -5.00 -8.55
N LEU A 100 6.46 -5.23 -7.32
CA LEU A 100 7.50 -4.43 -6.66
C LEU A 100 8.34 -5.28 -5.70
N GLY A 101 9.51 -4.75 -5.32
CA GLY A 101 10.45 -5.44 -4.44
C GLY A 101 10.01 -5.45 -2.97
N SER A 102 9.84 -6.65 -2.41
CA SER A 102 9.40 -6.90 -1.03
C SER A 102 10.31 -6.26 0.02
N ALA A 103 11.62 -6.22 -0.21
CA ALA A 103 12.59 -5.69 0.75
C ALA A 103 12.39 -4.18 1.03
N ARG A 104 12.13 -3.39 -0.01
CA ARG A 104 11.91 -1.94 0.14
C ARG A 104 10.56 -1.65 0.80
N LEU A 105 9.51 -2.39 0.43
CA LEU A 105 8.21 -2.28 1.08
C LEU A 105 8.30 -2.66 2.56
N THR A 106 9.04 -3.73 2.89
CA THR A 106 9.28 -4.15 4.28
C THR A 106 10.02 -3.08 5.09
N SER A 107 11.08 -2.49 4.54
CA SER A 107 11.80 -1.39 5.21
C SER A 107 10.89 -0.19 5.47
N PHE A 108 10.10 0.22 4.48
CA PHE A 108 9.14 1.31 4.62
C PHE A 108 8.10 1.03 5.71
N LEU A 109 7.51 -0.17 5.74
CA LEU A 109 6.53 -0.54 6.77
C LEU A 109 7.14 -0.59 8.17
N LYS A 110 8.40 -1.03 8.31
CA LYS A 110 9.10 -0.98 9.61
C LYS A 110 9.24 0.45 10.12
N GLU A 111 9.53 1.40 9.24
CA GLU A 111 9.56 2.82 9.61
C GLU A 111 8.16 3.33 9.98
N ALA A 112 7.11 2.97 9.22
CA ALA A 112 5.72 3.34 9.52
C ALA A 112 5.25 2.82 10.89
N PHE A 113 5.51 1.54 11.19
CA PHE A 113 5.19 0.94 12.50
C PHE A 113 6.03 1.50 13.64
N ALA A 114 7.23 2.02 13.37
CA ALA A 114 8.01 2.72 14.39
C ALA A 114 7.41 4.09 14.76
N LEU A 115 6.71 4.75 13.81
CA LEU A 115 6.01 6.01 14.06
C LEU A 115 4.71 5.79 14.83
N VAL A 116 3.92 4.79 14.43
CA VAL A 116 2.68 4.39 15.13
C VAL A 116 2.67 2.86 15.27
N PRO A 117 3.02 2.33 16.44
CA PRO A 117 2.99 0.89 16.66
C PRO A 117 1.59 0.30 16.53
N PRO A 118 1.46 -0.99 16.14
CA PRO A 118 0.19 -1.70 16.14
C PRO A 118 -0.57 -1.54 17.47
N GLY A 119 -1.87 -1.25 17.40
CA GLY A 119 -2.74 -1.03 18.56
C GLY A 119 -2.62 0.35 19.21
N HIS A 120 -1.78 1.24 18.68
CA HIS A 120 -1.62 2.63 19.12
C HIS A 120 -2.17 3.65 18.12
N GLU A 121 -2.87 3.17 17.10
CA GLU A 121 -3.58 3.99 16.13
C GLU A 121 -4.78 4.66 16.82
N ARG A 122 -4.55 5.78 17.50
CA ARG A 122 -5.65 6.59 18.01
C ARG A 122 -6.15 7.46 16.86
N ILE A 123 -7.35 7.18 16.39
CA ILE A 123 -8.10 8.17 15.63
C ILE A 123 -8.61 9.18 16.66
N GLU A 124 -8.07 10.40 16.66
CA GLU A 124 -8.75 11.52 17.30
C GLU A 124 -10.02 11.80 16.50
N LEU A 125 -11.07 11.00 16.75
CA LEU A 125 -12.41 11.31 16.28
C LEU A 125 -12.87 12.52 17.07
N ASP A 126 -12.85 13.69 16.43
CA ASP A 126 -13.59 14.84 16.94
C ASP A 126 -15.09 14.55 16.80
N VAL A 127 -15.65 13.89 17.83
CA VAL A 127 -17.06 13.52 17.90
C VAL A 127 -17.97 14.75 17.80
N GLU A 128 -17.49 15.96 18.15
CA GLU A 128 -18.28 17.18 18.00
C GLU A 128 -18.42 17.65 16.54
N GLN A 129 -17.46 17.36 15.67
CA GLN A 129 -17.58 17.62 14.22
C GLN A 129 -18.54 16.65 13.52
N LEU A 130 -18.61 15.40 13.98
CA LEU A 130 -19.48 14.38 13.37
C LEU A 130 -20.98 14.56 13.69
N LEU A 131 -21.31 15.40 14.68
CA LEU A 131 -22.68 15.63 15.16
C LEU A 131 -23.27 16.99 14.73
N ARG A 132 -22.60 17.77 13.87
CA ARG A 132 -23.11 19.02 13.29
C ARG A 132 -23.54 18.84 11.83
#